data_AF-A0A968K6M6-F1
#
_entry.id   AF-A0A968K6M6-F1
#
_cell.length_a   1.000
_cell.length_b   1.000
_cell.length_c   1.000
_cell.angle_alpha   90.00
_cell.angle_beta   90.00
_cell.angle_gamma   90.00
#
_symmetry.space_group_name_H-M   'P 1'
#
loop_
_entity.id
_entity.type
_entity.pdbx_description
1 polymer ?
#
loop_
_entity_poly.entity_id
_entity_poly.type
_entity_poly.pdbx_seq_one_letter_code
_entity_poly.pdbx_strand_id
1 'polypeptide(L)'
;KCEAIITALAKEIYSDLNSENFSMQLLLPDENTSLEMRCESFIDWCESFLSGLGVGGLTGLNVLTKESLEIIEDIQKICRLDPENFSGNTNE
;
A
#
# COMPACT_ATOMS: atom_id res chain seq x y z
N LYS A 1 7.69 -16.45 -18.17
CA LYS A 1 6.26 -16.57 -17.78
C LYS A 1 5.89 -15.50 -16.74
N CYS A 2 6.59 -15.39 -15.61
CA CYS A 2 6.31 -14.35 -14.60
C CYS A 2 6.53 -12.91 -15.12
N GLU A 3 7.57 -12.67 -15.92
CA GLU A 3 7.82 -11.37 -16.54
C GLU A 3 6.61 -10.81 -17.31
N ALA A 4 5.97 -11.66 -18.13
CA ALA A 4 4.80 -11.27 -18.90
C ALA A 4 3.60 -10.90 -18.00
N ILE A 5 3.41 -11.64 -16.90
CA ILE A 5 2.33 -11.40 -15.93
C ILE A 5 2.58 -10.09 -15.18
N ILE A 6 3.78 -9.87 -14.66
CA ILE A 6 4.14 -8.65 -13.91
C ILE A 6 4.04 -7.43 -14.84
N THR A 7 4.49 -7.56 -16.09
CA THR A 7 4.37 -6.48 -17.08
C THR A 7 2.92 -6.14 -17.40
N ALA A 8 2.04 -7.16 -17.50
CA ALA A 8 0.61 -6.94 -17.72
C ALA A 8 -0.02 -6.24 -16.50
N LEU A 9 0.26 -6.72 -15.30
CA LEU A 9 -0.24 -6.14 -14.05
C LEU A 9 0.22 -4.68 -13.88
N ALA A 10 1.48 -4.37 -14.15
CA ALA A 10 2.00 -3.00 -14.07
C ALA A 10 1.28 -2.05 -15.05
N LYS A 11 0.95 -2.52 -16.26
CA LYS A 11 0.18 -1.74 -17.24
C LYS A 11 -1.25 -1.47 -16.77
N GLU A 12 -1.89 -2.48 -16.18
CA GLU A 12 -3.24 -2.37 -15.61
C GLU A 12 -3.26 -1.35 -14.46
N ILE A 13 -2.35 -1.50 -13.48
CA ILE A 13 -2.20 -0.56 -12.36
C ILE A 13 -1.97 0.87 -12.87
N TYR A 14 -1.12 1.05 -13.88
CA TYR A 14 -0.88 2.38 -14.46
C TYR A 14 -2.13 2.97 -15.10
N SER A 15 -2.90 2.15 -15.83
CA SER A 15 -4.18 2.57 -16.42
C SER A 15 -5.17 2.97 -15.33
N ASP A 16 -5.28 2.17 -14.27
CA ASP A 16 -6.23 2.39 -13.18
C ASP A 16 -5.89 3.61 -12.32
N LEU A 17 -4.61 3.87 -12.09
CA LEU A 17 -4.16 5.08 -11.38
C LEU A 17 -4.52 6.38 -12.12
N ASN A 18 -4.61 6.33 -13.45
CA ASN A 18 -4.98 7.47 -14.30
C ASN A 18 -6.49 7.51 -14.62
N SER A 19 -7.27 6.56 -14.10
CA SER A 19 -8.71 6.47 -14.33
C SER A 19 -9.47 7.52 -13.52
N GLU A 20 -10.41 8.21 -14.16
CA GLU A 20 -11.31 9.16 -13.50
C GLU A 20 -12.28 8.49 -12.51
N ASN A 21 -12.41 7.16 -12.60
CA ASN A 21 -13.33 6.39 -11.76
C ASN A 21 -12.69 5.85 -10.48
N PHE A 22 -11.43 6.21 -10.18
CA PHE A 22 -10.68 5.68 -9.03
C PHE A 22 -10.65 4.13 -9.01
N SER A 23 -10.35 3.51 -10.15
CA SER A 23 -10.49 2.05 -10.33
C SER A 23 -9.36 1.23 -9.72
N MET A 24 -8.27 1.85 -9.27
CA MET A 24 -7.11 1.15 -8.71
C MET A 24 -7.49 0.33 -7.47
N GLN A 25 -7.10 -0.94 -7.48
CA GLN A 25 -7.28 -1.86 -6.36
C GLN A 25 -5.92 -2.27 -5.79
N LEU A 26 -5.87 -2.42 -4.47
CA LEU A 26 -4.70 -2.96 -3.80
C LEU A 26 -4.68 -4.49 -3.95
N LEU A 27 -3.50 -5.05 -4.20
CA LEU A 27 -3.30 -6.50 -4.23
C LEU A 27 -3.17 -7.03 -2.79
N LEU A 28 -4.31 -7.10 -2.09
CA LEU A 28 -4.41 -7.59 -0.72
C LEU A 28 -5.07 -8.97 -0.66
N PRO A 29 -4.86 -9.74 0.41
CA PRO A 29 -5.62 -10.97 0.65
C PRO A 29 -7.13 -10.71 0.72
N ASP A 30 -7.91 -11.71 0.33
CA ASP A 30 -9.37 -11.64 0.38
C ASP A 30 -9.93 -11.67 1.81
N GLU A 31 -11.23 -11.44 1.94
CA GLU A 31 -11.92 -11.30 3.22
C GLU A 31 -11.97 -12.58 4.08
N ASN A 32 -11.68 -13.76 3.51
CA ASN A 32 -11.62 -15.02 4.25
C ASN A 32 -10.29 -15.19 4.98
N THR A 33 -9.30 -14.34 4.68
CA THR A 33 -8.02 -14.29 5.40
C THR A 33 -8.20 -13.62 6.76
N SER A 34 -7.44 -14.04 7.78
CA SER A 34 -7.53 -13.44 9.12
C SER A 34 -7.30 -11.94 9.08
N LEU A 35 -7.94 -11.20 9.99
CA LEU A 35 -7.79 -9.75 10.08
C LEU A 35 -6.32 -9.36 10.27
N GLU A 36 -5.63 -10.07 11.17
CA GLU A 36 -4.19 -9.96 11.40
C GLU A 36 -3.38 -10.04 10.10
N MET A 37 -3.55 -11.08 9.29
CA MET A 37 -2.79 -11.27 8.05
C MET A 37 -3.18 -10.25 6.97
N ARG A 38 -4.43 -9.80 6.94
CA ARG A 38 -4.86 -8.69 6.06
C ARG A 38 -4.23 -7.36 6.48
N CYS A 39 -4.15 -7.10 7.78
CA CYS A 39 -3.49 -5.92 8.35
C CYS A 39 -1.98 -5.94 8.07
N GLU A 40 -1.33 -7.08 8.30
CA GLU A 40 0.09 -7.30 7.95
C GLU A 40 0.34 -7.03 6.46
N SER A 41 -0.44 -7.64 5.57
CA SER A 41 -0.30 -7.43 4.11
C SER A 41 -0.54 -5.97 3.69
N PHE A 42 -1.43 -5.27 4.38
CA PHE A 42 -1.68 -3.85 4.12
C PHE A 42 -0.52 -2.96 4.60
N ILE A 43 0.06 -3.26 5.77
CA ILE A 43 1.26 -2.62 6.29
C ILE A 43 2.43 -2.82 5.31
N ASP A 44 2.66 -4.05 4.85
CA ASP A 44 3.69 -4.39 3.86
C ASP A 44 3.50 -3.62 2.55
N TRP A 45 2.26 -3.47 2.10
CA TRP A 45 1.92 -2.68 0.93
C TRP A 45 2.28 -1.20 1.13
N CYS A 46 1.93 -0.62 2.27
CA CYS A 46 2.25 0.77 2.62
C CYS A 46 3.77 1.01 2.68
N GLU A 47 4.53 0.11 3.28
CA GLU A 47 6.00 0.19 3.32
C GLU A 47 6.61 0.13 1.91
N SER A 48 6.13 -0.82 1.09
CA SER A 48 6.58 -1.00 -0.28
C SER A 48 6.23 0.21 -1.16
N PHE A 49 5.07 0.82 -0.95
CA PHE A 49 4.67 2.04 -1.65
C PHE A 49 5.61 3.20 -1.32
N LEU A 50 5.88 3.44 -0.03
CA LEU A 50 6.80 4.50 0.41
C LEU A 50 8.24 4.27 -0.11
N SER A 51 8.73 3.03 -0.05
CA SER A 51 10.02 2.66 -0.61
C SER A 51 10.06 2.89 -2.13
N GLY A 52 8.98 2.53 -2.82
CA GLY A 52 8.80 2.72 -4.26
C GLY A 52 8.83 4.19 -4.69
N LEU A 53 8.33 5.13 -3.88
CA LEU A 53 8.44 6.56 -4.16
C LEU A 53 9.92 7.01 -4.20
N GLY A 54 10.74 6.55 -3.24
CA GLY A 54 12.17 6.85 -3.22
C GLY A 54 12.90 6.27 -4.43
N VAL A 55 12.65 4.99 -4.76
CA VAL A 55 13.21 4.33 -5.95
C VAL A 55 12.75 5.01 -7.25
N GLY A 56 11.50 5.48 -7.28
CA GLY A 56 10.89 6.19 -8.41
C GLY A 56 11.41 7.60 -8.64
N GLY A 57 12.36 8.08 -7.83
CA GLY A 57 13.03 9.37 -8.02
C GLY A 57 12.43 10.53 -7.23
N LEU A 58 11.58 10.27 -6.22
CA LEU A 58 11.19 11.30 -5.26
C LEU A 58 12.41 11.64 -4.38
N THR A 59 13.15 12.68 -4.79
CA THR A 59 14.44 13.07 -4.18
C THR A 59 14.31 14.05 -3.01
N GLY A 60 13.11 14.56 -2.75
CA GLY A 60 12.84 15.46 -1.64
C GLY A 60 11.35 15.69 -1.43
N LEU A 61 10.94 15.85 -0.17
CA LEU A 61 9.56 16.09 0.21
C LEU A 61 9.08 17.51 -0.12
N ASN A 62 10.00 18.44 -0.35
CA ASN A 62 9.71 19.85 -0.67
C ASN A 62 9.01 20.05 -2.02
N VAL A 63 8.96 19.04 -2.90
CA VAL A 63 8.24 19.10 -4.18
C VAL A 63 6.76 18.74 -4.05
N LEU A 64 6.35 18.25 -2.89
CA LEU A 64 4.99 17.79 -2.63
C LEU A 64 4.12 18.91 -2.06
N THR A 65 2.81 18.79 -2.30
CA THR A 65 1.81 19.64 -1.64
C THR A 65 1.70 19.29 -0.16
N LYS A 66 1.08 20.18 0.63
CA LYS A 66 0.85 19.91 2.06
C LYS A 66 0.00 18.65 2.26
N GLU A 67 -1.01 18.49 1.43
CA GLU A 67 -1.94 17.35 1.45
C GLU A 67 -1.20 16.05 1.12
N SER A 68 -0.31 16.07 0.14
CA SER A 68 0.53 14.91 -0.19
C SER A 68 1.49 14.55 0.94
N LEU A 69 2.02 15.55 1.66
CA LEU A 69 2.88 15.30 2.83
C LEU A 69 2.11 14.69 3.99
N GLU A 70 0.91 15.19 4.28
CA GLU A 70 0.03 14.62 5.30
C GLU A 70 -0.30 13.15 5.01
N ILE A 71 -0.59 12.81 3.75
CA ILE A 71 -0.83 11.42 3.34
C ILE A 71 0.42 10.55 3.57
N ILE A 72 1.62 11.05 3.24
CA ILE A 72 2.86 10.30 3.51
C ILE A 72 3.05 10.07 5.00
N GLU A 73 2.81 11.08 5.83
CA GLU A 73 2.89 10.96 7.29
C GLU A 73 1.86 9.96 7.83
N ASP A 74 0.66 9.93 7.27
CA ASP A 74 -0.38 8.98 7.66
C ASP A 74 -0.04 7.54 7.26
N ILE A 75 0.49 7.33 6.05
CA ILE A 75 1.00 6.01 5.63
C ILE A 75 2.15 5.56 6.53
N GLN A 76 3.06 6.47 6.93
CA GLN A 76 4.13 6.15 7.88
C GLN A 76 3.59 5.76 9.27
N LYS A 77 2.48 6.35 9.72
CA LYS A 77 1.82 5.93 10.97
C LYS A 77 1.24 4.52 10.83
N ILE A 78 0.64 4.19 9.68
CA ILE A 78 0.13 2.85 9.37
C ILE A 78 1.26 1.82 9.42
N CYS A 79 2.43 2.11 8.83
CA CYS A 79 3.58 1.20 8.85
C CYS A 79 4.11 0.88 10.26
N ARG A 80 3.73 1.65 11.29
CA ARG A 80 4.14 1.41 12.68
C ARG A 80 3.13 0.61 13.50
N LEU A 81 2.01 0.23 12.89
CA LEU A 81 1.03 -0.63 13.53
C LEU A 81 1.63 -2.02 13.71
N ASP A 82 1.26 -2.67 14.80
CA ASP A 82 1.63 -4.06 15.07
C ASP A 82 0.46 -4.97 14.66
N PRO A 83 0.62 -5.83 13.64
CA PRO A 83 -0.41 -6.77 13.19
C PRO A 83 -0.95 -7.67 14.31
N GLU A 84 -0.12 -8.01 15.30
CA GLU A 84 -0.50 -8.89 16.42
C GLU A 84 -1.61 -8.29 17.29
N ASN A 85 -1.74 -6.96 17.32
CA ASN A 85 -2.86 -6.30 17.99
C ASN A 85 -4.22 -6.58 17.33
N PHE A 86 -4.21 -7.10 16.09
CA PHE A 86 -5.37 -7.52 15.33
C PHE A 86 -5.56 -9.04 15.33
N SER A 87 -4.66 -9.79 15.98
CA SER A 87 -4.91 -11.19 16.33
C SER A 87 -6.10 -11.23 17.29
N GLY A 88 -7.07 -12.11 17.02
CA GLY A 88 -8.31 -12.23 17.80
C GLY A 88 -8.11 -12.80 19.21
N ASN A 89 -7.19 -12.26 20.00
CA ASN A 89 -7.03 -12.61 21.41
C ASN A 89 -8.19 -12.01 22.22
N THR A 90 -9.24 -12.82 22.37
CA THR A 90 -10.20 -12.72 23.49
C THR A 90 -9.45 -13.04 24.79
N ASN A 91 -8.72 -12.08 25.32
CA ASN A 91 -8.34 -12.04 26.73
C ASN A 91 -9.04 -10.85 27.39
N GLU A 92 -10.37 -10.84 27.29
CA GLU A 92 -11.29 -10.37 28.34
C GLU A 92 -12.36 -11.44 28.57
#